data_AF-A0A7S2LVM5-F1
#
_entry.id   AF-A0A7S2LVM5-F1
#
_cell.length_a   1.000
_cell.length_b   1.000
_cell.length_c   1.000
_cell.angle_alpha   90.00
_cell.angle_beta   90.00
_cell.angle_gamma   90.00
#
_symmetry.space_group_name_H-M   'P 1'
#
loop_
_entity.id
_entity.type
_entity.pdbx_description
1 polymer ?
#
loop_
_entity_poly.entity_id
_entity_poly.type
_entity_poly.pdbx_seq_one_letter_code
_entity_poly.pdbx_strand_id
1 'polypeptide(L)'
;ICLETIKHVNNATIIRLFCCGGWICKQCSDARNAKEKEGGSDEMYRDKCPLCREEFTNKGDYKGLGTRALEHSNKGKAWAQAYIGTRYLNGIHDFSLDEKK
;
A
#
# COMPACT_ATOMS: atom_id res chain seq x y z
N ILE A 1 5.08 0.53 15.12
CA ILE A 1 3.80 -0.17 14.85
C ILE A 1 3.20 -0.52 16.19
N CYS A 2 1.93 -0.22 16.45
CA CYS A 2 1.41 -0.23 17.82
C CYS A 2 1.15 -1.62 18.42
N LEU A 3 1.12 -2.72 17.64
CA LEU A 3 0.77 -4.08 18.12
C LEU A 3 -0.56 -4.19 18.90
N GLU A 4 -1.31 -3.09 18.98
CA GLU A 4 -2.61 -3.03 19.63
C GLU A 4 -3.65 -3.78 18.80
N THR A 5 -4.68 -4.29 19.48
CA THR A 5 -5.84 -4.87 18.80
C THR A 5 -6.62 -3.75 18.13
N ILE A 6 -6.34 -3.54 16.85
CA ILE A 6 -7.09 -2.60 16.03
C ILE A 6 -8.43 -3.25 15.72
N LYS A 7 -9.52 -2.73 16.31
CA LYS A 7 -10.87 -3.12 15.88
C LYS A 7 -10.98 -2.76 14.39
N HIS A 8 -11.21 -3.76 13.54
CA HIS A 8 -11.49 -3.56 12.12
C HIS A 8 -12.89 -2.93 11.98
N VAL A 9 -12.99 -1.63 12.27
CA VAL A 9 -14.28 -0.93 12.21
C VAL A 9 -14.58 -0.48 10.79
N ASN A 10 -13.58 0.02 10.04
CA ASN A 10 -13.71 0.37 8.62
C ASN A 10 -12.33 0.58 7.94
N ASN A 11 -12.33 0.79 6.62
CA ASN A 11 -11.13 1.13 5.84
C ASN A 11 -10.54 2.51 6.18
N ALA A 12 -11.22 3.35 6.96
CA ALA A 12 -10.71 4.66 7.35
C ALA A 12 -9.75 4.62 8.55
N THR A 13 -9.74 3.52 9.31
CA THR A 13 -8.85 3.34 10.47
C THR A 13 -7.57 2.56 10.15
N ILE A 14 -7.46 2.00 8.95
CA ILE A 14 -6.32 1.19 8.51
C ILE A 14 -5.73 1.73 7.20
N ILE A 15 -4.43 1.58 7.04
CA ILE A 15 -3.71 1.87 5.80
C ILE A 15 -3.15 0.57 5.24
N ARG A 16 -3.53 0.24 4.01
CA ARG A 16 -3.01 -0.94 3.29
C ARG A 16 -1.63 -0.64 2.72
N LEU A 17 -0.73 -1.59 2.86
CA LEU A 17 0.63 -1.56 2.31
C LEU A 17 0.65 -2.38 1.03
N PHE A 18 0.80 -1.72 -0.13
CA PHE A 18 0.69 -2.35 -1.45
C PHE A 18 1.84 -3.29 -1.83
N CYS A 19 2.91 -3.32 -1.04
CA CYS A 19 4.02 -4.25 -1.20
C CYS A 19 3.71 -5.68 -0.76
N CYS A 20 2.96 -5.86 0.32
CA CYS A 20 2.64 -7.19 0.87
C CYS A 20 1.14 -7.44 1.07
N GLY A 21 0.32 -6.40 0.92
CA GLY A 21 -1.12 -6.44 1.20
C GLY A 21 -1.49 -6.38 2.68
N GLY A 22 -0.48 -6.37 3.56
CA GLY A 22 -0.66 -6.11 4.98
C GLY A 22 -1.18 -4.70 5.24
N TRP A 23 -1.44 -4.39 6.49
CA TRP A 23 -2.01 -3.11 6.87
C TRP A 23 -1.49 -2.68 8.23
N ILE A 24 -1.56 -1.38 8.49
CA ILE A 24 -1.20 -0.76 9.77
C ILE A 24 -2.29 0.20 10.20
N CYS A 25 -2.29 0.59 11.47
CA CYS A 25 -3.22 1.60 11.97
C CYS A 25 -2.97 2.95 11.30
N LYS A 26 -4.02 3.75 11.07
CA LYS A 26 -3.88 5.09 10.50
C LYS A 26 -2.94 5.96 11.32
N GLN A 27 -3.07 5.96 12.64
CA GLN A 27 -2.16 6.70 13.54
C GLN A 27 -0.70 6.28 13.37
N CYS A 28 -0.45 5.00 13.13
CA CYS A 28 0.88 4.44 12.89
C CYS A 28 1.45 4.95 11.56
N SER A 29 0.60 5.06 10.54
CA SER A 29 0.95 5.63 9.25
C SER A 29 1.22 7.13 9.36
N ASP A 30 0.35 7.87 10.05
CA ASP A 30 0.47 9.31 10.24
C ASP A 30 1.74 9.65 11.04
N ALA A 31 2.05 8.89 12.09
CA ALA A 31 3.29 9.05 12.85
C ALA A 31 4.55 8.75 12.01
N ARG A 32 4.48 7.81 11.06
CA ARG A 32 5.58 7.55 10.13
C ARG A 32 5.78 8.72 9.17
N ASN A 33 4.69 9.25 8.61
CA ASN A 33 4.72 10.37 7.67
C ASN A 33 5.12 11.69 8.34
N ALA A 34 4.67 11.94 9.59
CA ALA A 34 4.99 13.17 10.32
C ALA A 34 6.50 13.27 10.60
N LYS A 35 7.13 12.14 10.93
CA LYS A 35 8.57 12.11 11.20
C LYS A 35 9.43 12.34 9.94
N GLU A 36 8.91 12.26 8.71
CA GLU A 36 9.64 12.66 7.49
C GLU A 36 10.14 14.12 7.57
N LYS A 37 9.45 14.99 8.32
CA LYS A 37 9.75 16.42 8.40
C LYS A 37 10.84 16.80 9.41
N GLU A 38 11.24 15.89 10.30
CA GLU A 38 12.07 16.23 11.47
C GLU A 38 13.48 15.62 11.47
N GLY A 39 13.93 14.98 10.38
CA GLY A 39 15.35 14.61 10.18
C GLY A 39 15.98 13.77 11.31
N GLY A 40 15.31 12.70 11.75
CA GLY A 40 15.76 11.84 12.84
C GLY A 40 16.35 10.50 12.37
N SER A 41 17.35 10.00 13.11
CA SER A 41 18.26 8.85 12.87
C SER A 41 17.70 7.46 12.50
N ASP A 42 16.40 7.33 12.23
CA ASP A 42 15.73 6.09 11.86
C ASP A 42 15.31 6.09 10.37
N GLU A 43 15.97 6.91 9.55
CA GLU A 43 15.70 7.10 8.11
C GLU A 43 15.77 5.78 7.32
N MET A 44 16.69 4.88 7.67
CA MET A 44 16.99 3.67 6.91
C MET A 44 15.81 2.69 6.74
N TYR A 45 14.80 2.74 7.62
CA TYR A 45 13.63 1.83 7.60
C TYR A 45 12.29 2.56 7.40
N ARG A 46 12.30 3.87 7.14
CA ARG A 46 11.08 4.68 6.98
C ARG A 46 10.43 4.53 5.61
N ASP A 47 11.24 4.44 4.56
CA ASP A 47 10.75 4.22 3.20
C ASP A 47 10.46 2.74 2.92
N LYS A 48 10.63 1.90 3.94
CA LYS A 48 10.43 0.45 3.86
C LYS A 48 9.20 0.03 4.63
N CYS A 49 8.53 -0.97 4.09
CA CYS A 49 7.41 -1.61 4.73
C CYS A 49 7.80 -2.20 6.08
N PRO A 50 7.11 -1.87 7.17
CA PRO A 50 7.41 -2.44 8.49
C PRO A 50 7.09 -3.94 8.57
N LEU A 51 6.33 -4.50 7.62
CA LEU A 51 5.92 -5.90 7.61
C LEU A 51 6.79 -6.78 6.71
N CYS A 52 7.17 -6.31 5.51
CA CYS A 52 7.96 -7.10 4.56
C CYS A 52 9.31 -6.48 4.18
N ARG A 53 9.63 -5.28 4.70
CA ARG A 53 10.87 -4.53 4.45
C ARG A 53 11.12 -4.09 3.00
N GLU A 54 10.19 -4.35 2.09
CA GLU A 54 10.25 -3.80 0.72
C GLU A 54 10.03 -2.29 0.72
N GLU A 55 10.65 -1.61 -0.25
CA GLU A 55 10.50 -0.17 -0.45
C GLU A 55 9.08 0.20 -0.90
N PHE A 56 8.58 1.32 -0.39
CA PHE A 56 7.34 1.91 -0.83
C PHE A 56 7.49 2.51 -2.23
N THR A 57 6.41 2.51 -3.00
CA THR A 57 6.35 3.28 -4.24
C THR A 57 6.45 4.76 -3.93
N ASN A 58 7.11 5.51 -4.80
CA ASN A 58 7.26 6.96 -4.67
C ASN A 58 5.90 7.64 -4.49
N LYS A 59 5.88 8.68 -3.65
CA LYS A 59 4.66 9.46 -3.39
C LYS A 59 4.20 10.12 -4.69
N GLY A 60 2.94 9.86 -5.08
CA GLY A 60 2.36 10.35 -6.34
C GLY A 60 2.60 9.45 -7.56
N ASP A 61 3.35 8.36 -7.43
CA ASP A 61 3.49 7.35 -8.50
C ASP A 61 2.29 6.39 -8.51
N TYR A 62 1.13 6.92 -8.90
CA TYR A 62 -0.11 6.15 -9.01
C TYR A 62 -0.01 5.02 -10.05
N LYS A 63 0.77 5.23 -11.11
CA LYS A 63 1.01 4.23 -12.15
C LYS A 63 1.83 3.06 -11.61
N GLY A 64 2.94 3.34 -10.91
CA GLY A 64 3.76 2.30 -10.27
C GLY A 64 2.98 1.50 -9.22
N LEU A 65 2.13 2.16 -8.44
CA LEU A 65 1.24 1.48 -7.49
C LEU A 65 0.21 0.59 -8.22
N GLY A 66 -0.36 1.06 -9.33
CA GLY A 66 -1.25 0.30 -10.20
C GLY A 66 -0.57 -0.94 -10.78
N THR A 67 0.62 -0.80 -11.36
CA THR A 67 1.42 -1.89 -11.90
C THR A 67 1.73 -2.94 -10.83
N ARG A 68 2.19 -2.51 -9.65
CA ARG A 68 2.49 -3.42 -8.54
C ARG A 68 1.25 -4.17 -8.05
N ALA A 69 0.11 -3.49 -7.97
CA ALA A 69 -1.16 -4.13 -7.64
C ALA A 69 -1.59 -5.15 -8.72
N LEU A 70 -1.39 -4.85 -10.01
CA LEU A 70 -1.67 -5.78 -11.09
C LEU A 70 -0.76 -7.01 -11.02
N GLU A 71 0.54 -6.85 -10.79
CA GLU A 71 1.48 -7.96 -10.59
C GLU A 71 1.05 -8.87 -9.43
N HIS A 72 0.66 -8.29 -8.29
CA HIS A 72 0.17 -9.07 -7.16
C HIS A 72 -1.18 -9.75 -7.46
N SER A 73 -2.05 -9.10 -8.23
CA SER A 73 -3.32 -9.66 -8.69
C SER A 73 -3.08 -10.89 -9.58
N ASN A 74 -2.15 -10.80 -10.53
CA ASN A 74 -1.75 -11.89 -11.41
C ASN A 74 -1.08 -13.05 -10.63
N LYS A 75 -0.43 -12.76 -9.49
CA LYS A 75 0.07 -13.75 -8.52
C LYS A 75 -1.02 -14.34 -7.61
N GLY A 76 -2.29 -14.01 -7.83
CA GLY A 76 -3.42 -14.56 -7.07
C GLY A 76 -3.61 -13.96 -5.67
N LYS A 77 -3.05 -12.77 -5.39
CA LYS A 77 -3.25 -12.11 -4.09
C LYS A 77 -4.65 -11.51 -4.02
N ALA A 78 -5.50 -12.05 -3.14
CA ALA A 78 -6.91 -11.64 -3.01
C ALA A 78 -7.10 -10.13 -2.79
N TRP A 79 -6.27 -9.48 -1.96
CA TRP A 79 -6.36 -8.04 -1.74
C TRP A 79 -6.11 -7.22 -3.01
N ALA A 80 -5.21 -7.72 -3.86
CA ALA A 80 -4.79 -7.05 -5.09
C ALA A 80 -5.84 -7.26 -6.18
N GLN A 81 -6.39 -8.48 -6.29
CA GLN A 81 -7.52 -8.78 -7.17
C GLN A 81 -8.75 -7.92 -6.82
N ALA A 82 -9.07 -7.77 -5.53
CA ALA A 82 -10.16 -6.90 -5.08
C ALA A 82 -9.91 -5.42 -5.41
N TYR A 83 -8.67 -4.94 -5.21
CA TYR A 83 -8.28 -3.57 -5.56
C TYR A 83 -8.41 -3.32 -7.07
N ILE A 84 -7.81 -4.16 -7.90
CA ILE A 84 -7.86 -4.04 -9.36
C ILE A 84 -9.29 -4.18 -9.88
N GLY A 85 -10.07 -5.15 -9.38
CA GLY A 85 -11.48 -5.33 -9.72
C GLY A 85 -12.32 -4.10 -9.41
N THR A 86 -12.12 -3.47 -8.25
CA THR A 86 -12.80 -2.22 -7.89
C THR A 86 -12.45 -1.09 -8.84
N ARG A 87 -11.19 -1.01 -9.31
CA ARG A 87 -10.74 0.01 -10.26
C ARG A 87 -11.37 -0.19 -11.63
N TYR A 88 -11.49 -1.44 -12.10
CA TYR A 88 -12.24 -1.77 -13.32
C TYR A 88 -13.71 -1.36 -13.22
N LEU A 89 -14.38 -1.68 -12.12
CA LEU A 89 -15.78 -1.31 -11.90
C LEU A 89 -15.99 0.21 -11.94
N ASN A 90 -15.00 0.97 -11.50
CA ASN A 90 -15.03 2.44 -11.50
C ASN A 90 -14.49 3.08 -12.80
N GLY A 91 -14.10 2.29 -13.81
CA GLY A 91 -13.55 2.79 -15.07
C GLY A 91 -12.19 3.50 -14.93
N ILE A 92 -11.39 3.15 -13.92
CA ILE A 92 -10.09 3.80 -13.68
C ILE A 92 -8.96 2.95 -14.26
N HIS A 93 -8.32 3.46 -15.32
CA HIS A 93 -7.37 2.74 -16.17
C HIS A 93 -5.91 3.19 -16.00
N ASP A 94 -5.50 3.56 -14.78
CA ASP A 94 -4.16 4.10 -14.49
C ASP A 94 -3.04 3.04 -14.46
N PHE A 95 -3.28 1.84 -15.00
CA PHE A 95 -2.33 0.72 -15.04
C PHE A 95 -2.35 0.10 -16.44
N SER A 96 -1.16 -0.31 -16.92
CA SER A 96 -1.05 -0.99 -18.21
C SER A 96 -1.83 -2.30 -18.14
N LEU A 97 -2.97 -2.35 -18.82
CA LEU A 97 -3.70 -3.59 -19.02
C LEU A 97 -2.79 -4.55 -19.75
N ASP A 98 -2.71 -5.80 -19.29
CA ASP A 98 -2.02 -6.84 -20.06
C ASP A 98 -2.66 -6.87 -21.45
N GLU A 99 -1.89 -6.51 -22.48
CA GLU A 99 -2.30 -6.76 -23.86
C GLU A 99 -2.52 -8.27 -23.95
N LYS A 100 -3.75 -8.66 -24.31
CA LYS A 100 -4.11 -10.07 -24.49
C LYS A 100 -3.06 -10.72 -25.39
N LYS A 101 -2.30 -11.67 -24.85
CA LYS A 101 -1.51 -12.60 -25.65
C LYS A 101 -2.43 -13.56 -26.39
#